data_AF-A0A382PMM9-F1
#
_entry.id   AF-A0A382PMM9-F1
#
_cell.length_a   1.000
_cell.length_b   1.000
_cell.length_c   1.000
_cell.angle_alpha   90.00
_cell.angle_beta   90.00
_cell.angle_gamma   90.00
#
_symmetry.space_group_name_H-M   'P 1'
#
loop_
_entity.id
_entity.type
_entity.pdbx_description
1 polymer ?
#
loop_
_entity_poly.entity_id
_entity_poly.type
_entity_poly.pdbx_seq_one_letter_code
_entity_poly.pdbx_strand_id
1 'polypeptide(L)'
;IFVKVKKNRNTKLGDFCINREGKNVISINNNLNKYSFLITLTHELAHAFVWNNCKKNIPPHGKEWKQMYKRLMLNFLTPNIFPEDIIRVLSNHLINPKASTVNDYKLTFILRKYNKEQNTTISEIPVGGTFSINSGRKFIKLKKLRKRYQCKAIDSERIYLFNPLTEVDLLDS
;
A
#
# COMPACT_ATOMS: atom_id res chain seq x y z
N ILE A 1 0.65 18.08 -15.48
CA ILE A 1 1.04 16.86 -14.72
C ILE A 1 0.96 15.69 -15.68
N PHE A 2 2.00 14.87 -15.80
CA PHE A 2 2.00 13.69 -16.66
C PHE A 2 1.83 12.42 -15.83
N VAL A 3 0.81 11.62 -16.14
CA VAL A 3 0.57 10.33 -15.44
C VAL A 3 1.07 9.19 -16.31
N LYS A 4 1.86 8.29 -15.74
CA LYS A 4 2.40 7.11 -16.40
C LYS A 4 2.02 5.85 -15.65
N VAL A 5 1.48 4.86 -16.36
CA VAL A 5 1.32 3.51 -15.83
C VAL A 5 2.60 2.73 -16.10
N LYS A 6 3.20 2.15 -15.05
CA LYS A 6 4.48 1.42 -15.13
C LYS A 6 4.31 -0.03 -14.71
N LYS A 7 5.26 -0.88 -15.12
CA LYS A 7 5.40 -2.25 -14.61
C LYS A 7 5.49 -2.23 -13.08
N ASN A 8 4.96 -3.28 -12.45
CA ASN A 8 4.94 -3.43 -11.00
C ASN A 8 6.34 -3.26 -10.37
N ARG A 9 6.39 -2.50 -9.28
CA ARG A 9 7.56 -2.32 -8.41
C ARG A 9 7.18 -2.76 -7.01
N ASN A 10 8.01 -3.59 -6.39
CA ASN A 10 7.73 -4.11 -5.04
C ASN A 10 7.92 -3.05 -3.93
N THR A 11 8.67 -1.98 -4.20
CA THR A 11 9.03 -0.98 -3.18
C THR A 11 8.03 0.17 -3.04
N LYS A 12 7.19 0.41 -4.05
CA LYS A 12 6.20 1.49 -4.04
C LYS A 12 5.04 1.20 -4.99
N LEU A 13 3.83 1.62 -4.62
CA LEU A 13 2.62 1.50 -5.46
C LEU A 13 2.50 2.66 -6.47
N GLY A 14 2.93 3.84 -6.03
CA GLY A 14 2.91 5.09 -6.77
C GLY A 14 4.13 5.94 -6.45
N ASP A 15 4.36 6.98 -7.25
CA ASP A 15 5.44 7.94 -7.04
C ASP A 15 5.15 9.25 -7.78
N PHE A 16 5.19 10.37 -7.07
CA PHE A 16 5.30 11.70 -7.64
C PHE A 16 6.76 12.16 -7.66
N CYS A 17 7.22 12.69 -8.80
CA CYS A 17 8.51 13.37 -8.90
C CYS A 17 8.49 14.49 -9.94
N ILE A 18 9.50 15.35 -9.89
CA ILE A 18 9.77 16.35 -10.91
C ILE A 18 10.88 15.80 -11.78
N ASN A 19 10.65 15.72 -13.09
CA ASN A 19 11.68 15.23 -14.01
C ASN A 19 12.78 16.30 -14.22
N ARG A 20 13.82 15.93 -14.98
CA ARG A 20 14.94 16.83 -15.31
C ARG A 20 14.52 18.09 -16.07
N GLU A 21 13.36 18.08 -16.72
CA GLU A 21 12.78 19.22 -17.45
C GLU A 21 11.88 20.10 -16.57
N GLY A 22 11.81 19.84 -15.25
CA GLY A 22 10.94 20.59 -14.34
C GLY A 22 9.46 20.22 -14.41
N LYS A 23 9.08 19.15 -15.12
CA LYS A 23 7.69 18.70 -15.27
C LYS A 23 7.30 17.75 -14.13
N ASN A 24 6.10 17.97 -13.59
CA ASN A 24 5.45 17.08 -12.63
C ASN A 24 5.05 15.76 -13.30
N VAL A 25 5.60 14.65 -12.79
CA VAL A 25 5.35 13.28 -13.26
C VAL A 25 4.81 12.44 -12.11
N ILE A 26 3.74 11.71 -12.38
CA ILE A 26 3.19 10.68 -11.49
C ILE A 26 3.36 9.33 -12.18
N SER A 27 3.81 8.33 -11.44
CA SER A 27 3.87 6.95 -11.91
C SER A 27 3.11 6.01 -10.98
N ILE A 28 2.26 5.14 -11.53
CA ILE A 28 1.47 4.17 -10.77
C ILE A 28 1.74 2.77 -11.32
N ASN A 29 1.82 1.77 -10.44
CA ASN A 29 1.98 0.38 -10.85
C ASN A 29 0.72 -0.15 -11.57
N ASN A 30 0.92 -0.96 -12.61
CA ASN A 30 -0.16 -1.47 -13.46
C ASN A 30 -0.96 -2.67 -12.89
N ASN A 31 -0.54 -3.22 -11.76
CA ASN A 31 -1.13 -4.41 -11.15
C ASN A 31 -2.12 -4.11 -10.01
N LEU A 32 -2.41 -2.83 -9.75
CA LEU A 32 -3.38 -2.45 -8.73
C LEU A 32 -4.80 -2.72 -9.22
N ASN A 33 -5.68 -3.19 -8.33
CA ASN A 33 -7.11 -3.14 -8.60
C ASN A 33 -7.60 -1.68 -8.76
N LYS A 34 -8.75 -1.48 -9.42
CA LYS A 34 -9.24 -0.14 -9.78
C LYS A 34 -9.37 0.82 -8.59
N TYR A 35 -9.72 0.31 -7.41
CA TYR A 35 -9.87 1.11 -6.19
C TYR A 35 -8.51 1.51 -5.61
N SER A 36 -7.60 0.54 -5.49
CA SER A 36 -6.21 0.79 -5.08
C SER A 36 -5.50 1.76 -6.01
N PHE A 37 -5.76 1.66 -7.32
CA PHE A 37 -5.23 2.56 -8.33
C PHE A 37 -5.70 3.99 -8.10
N LEU A 38 -7.01 4.23 -7.95
CA LEU A 38 -7.57 5.56 -7.72
C LEU A 38 -7.04 6.19 -6.42
N ILE A 39 -6.99 5.41 -5.34
CA ILE A 39 -6.46 5.87 -4.04
C ILE A 39 -4.99 6.27 -4.18
N THR A 40 -4.17 5.44 -4.84
CA THR A 40 -2.74 5.71 -5.06
C THR A 40 -2.53 6.91 -5.98
N LEU A 41 -3.30 7.03 -7.07
CA LEU A 41 -3.22 8.18 -7.96
C LEU A 41 -3.55 9.48 -7.23
N THR A 42 -4.61 9.50 -6.43
CA THR A 42 -4.98 10.69 -5.65
C THR A 42 -3.94 11.03 -4.59
N HIS A 43 -3.29 10.02 -3.99
CA HIS A 43 -2.16 10.23 -3.09
C HIS A 43 -1.04 11.01 -3.77
N GLU A 44 -0.63 10.58 -4.96
CA GLU A 44 0.44 11.25 -5.71
C GLU A 44 0.01 12.61 -6.28
N LEU A 45 -1.26 12.77 -6.67
CA LEU A 45 -1.81 14.07 -7.08
C LEU A 45 -1.80 15.08 -5.93
N ALA A 46 -2.06 14.64 -4.69
CA ALA A 46 -1.95 15.50 -3.53
C ALA A 46 -0.52 16.02 -3.32
N HIS A 47 0.51 15.18 -3.52
CA HIS A 47 1.90 15.65 -3.53
C HIS A 47 2.14 16.68 -4.63
N ALA A 48 1.68 16.41 -5.85
CA ALA A 48 1.85 17.33 -6.98
C ALA A 48 1.19 18.70 -6.74
N PHE A 49 -0.01 18.73 -6.16
CA PHE A 49 -0.70 19.99 -5.86
C PHE A 49 -0.08 20.74 -4.70
N VAL A 50 0.36 20.05 -3.64
CA VAL A 50 1.10 20.71 -2.55
C VAL A 50 2.41 21.30 -3.08
N TRP A 51 3.15 20.55 -3.90
CA TRP A 51 4.38 21.02 -4.51
C TRP A 51 4.18 22.32 -5.31
N ASN A 52 3.11 22.39 -6.11
CA ASN A 52 2.83 23.56 -6.94
C ASN A 52 2.35 24.78 -6.15
N ASN A 53 1.61 24.56 -5.06
CA ASN A 53 0.97 25.65 -4.31
C ASN A 53 1.83 26.21 -3.18
N CYS A 54 2.86 25.48 -2.75
CA CYS A 54 3.63 25.83 -1.57
C CYS A 54 5.08 26.21 -1.90
N LYS A 55 5.54 27.33 -1.34
CA LYS A 55 6.90 27.86 -1.55
C LYS A 55 7.90 27.15 -0.61
N LYS A 56 8.29 25.91 -0.98
CA LYS A 56 9.38 25.06 -0.42
C LYS A 56 9.26 24.62 1.06
N ASN A 57 9.94 23.51 1.37
CA ASN A 57 10.17 22.92 2.71
C ASN A 57 8.95 22.38 3.48
N ILE A 58 7.95 21.84 2.78
CA ILE A 58 6.87 21.11 3.46
C ILE A 58 7.26 19.66 3.66
N PRO A 59 7.09 19.09 4.87
CA PRO A 59 7.35 17.68 5.09
C PRO A 59 6.43 16.82 4.23
N PRO A 60 6.96 15.75 3.60
CA PRO A 60 6.12 14.81 2.88
C PRO A 60 5.06 14.27 3.85
N HIS A 61 3.80 14.29 3.40
CA HIS A 61 2.64 13.86 4.19
C HIS A 61 2.34 14.70 5.44
N GLY A 62 2.81 15.96 5.46
CA GLY A 62 2.48 16.99 6.45
C GLY A 62 1.01 17.43 6.44
N LYS A 63 0.69 18.48 7.21
CA LYS A 63 -0.68 18.98 7.36
C LYS A 63 -1.31 19.35 6.02
N GLU A 64 -0.55 20.03 5.17
CA GLU A 64 -0.94 20.52 3.86
C GLU A 64 -1.26 19.35 2.92
N TRP A 65 -0.40 18.32 2.92
CA TRP A 65 -0.64 17.11 2.15
C TRP A 65 -1.87 16.35 2.65
N LYS A 66 -2.03 16.18 3.96
CA LYS A 66 -3.21 15.49 4.52
C LYS A 66 -4.51 16.21 4.18
N GLN A 67 -4.52 17.53 4.28
CA GLN A 67 -5.67 18.35 3.90
C GLN A 67 -5.96 18.25 2.40
N MET A 68 -4.93 18.35 1.56
CA MET A 68 -5.07 18.21 0.11
C MET A 68 -5.59 16.82 -0.27
N TYR A 69 -4.96 15.77 0.25
CA TYR A 69 -5.36 14.39 -0.03
C TYR A 69 -6.80 14.10 0.39
N LYS A 70 -7.19 14.54 1.60
CA LYS A 70 -8.58 14.45 2.06
C LYS A 70 -9.53 15.19 1.13
N ARG A 71 -9.23 16.44 0.78
CA ARG A 71 -10.06 17.26 -0.12
C ARG A 71 -10.25 16.59 -1.47
N LEU A 72 -9.19 16.05 -2.06
CA LEU A 72 -9.27 15.34 -3.34
C LEU A 72 -10.10 14.07 -3.22
N MET A 73 -9.83 13.23 -2.21
CA MET A 73 -10.53 11.94 -2.07
C MET A 73 -12.03 12.07 -1.79
N LEU A 74 -12.48 13.15 -1.15
CA LEU A 74 -13.91 13.37 -0.90
C LEU A 74 -14.74 13.45 -2.18
N ASN A 75 -14.16 13.87 -3.31
CA ASN A 75 -14.87 13.89 -4.60
C ASN A 75 -15.20 12.49 -5.14
N PHE A 76 -14.52 11.46 -4.62
CA PHE A 76 -14.68 10.07 -5.06
C PHE A 76 -15.35 9.18 -4.02
N LEU A 77 -15.62 9.69 -2.81
CA LEU A 77 -16.06 8.90 -1.66
C LEU A 77 -17.58 8.68 -1.68
N THR A 78 -18.04 8.01 -2.73
CA THR A 78 -19.47 7.84 -3.05
C THR A 78 -19.75 6.39 -3.47
N PRO A 79 -20.97 5.86 -3.23
CA PRO A 79 -21.31 4.46 -3.53
C PRO A 79 -21.23 4.07 -5.01
N ASN A 80 -21.33 5.03 -5.93
CA ASN A 80 -21.15 4.80 -7.37
C ASN A 80 -19.68 4.58 -7.77
N ILE A 81 -18.72 5.00 -6.93
CA ILE A 81 -17.28 4.89 -7.23
C ILE A 81 -16.63 3.82 -6.35
N PHE A 82 -16.92 3.80 -5.05
CA PHE A 82 -16.39 2.80 -4.12
C PHE A 82 -17.52 1.94 -3.53
N PRO A 83 -17.31 0.62 -3.40
CA PRO A 83 -18.14 -0.24 -2.59
C PRO A 83 -18.20 0.23 -1.13
N GLU A 84 -19.30 -0.09 -0.45
CA GLU A 84 -19.58 0.38 0.91
C GLU A 84 -18.52 -0.06 1.93
N ASP A 85 -17.97 -1.26 1.80
CA ASP A 85 -16.91 -1.75 2.68
C ASP A 85 -15.61 -0.94 2.54
N ILE A 86 -15.25 -0.53 1.31
CA ILE A 86 -14.14 0.38 1.03
C ILE A 86 -14.45 1.77 1.58
N ILE A 87 -15.65 2.32 1.33
CA ILE A 87 -16.05 3.65 1.84
C ILE A 87 -15.86 3.71 3.35
N ARG A 88 -16.34 2.70 4.08
CA ARG A 88 -16.24 2.66 5.55
C ARG A 88 -14.79 2.72 6.03
N VAL A 89 -13.87 1.92 5.47
CA VAL A 89 -12.47 1.92 5.92
C VAL A 89 -11.68 3.11 5.40
N LEU A 90 -11.98 3.59 4.18
CA LEU A 90 -11.33 4.75 3.58
C LEU A 90 -11.74 6.04 4.29
N SER A 91 -13.01 6.19 4.67
CA SER A 91 -13.48 7.36 5.44
C SER A 91 -12.70 7.51 6.75
N ASN A 92 -12.51 6.39 7.47
CA ASN A 92 -11.70 6.36 8.69
C ASN A 92 -10.22 6.68 8.42
N HIS A 93 -9.67 6.14 7.34
CA HIS A 93 -8.30 6.45 6.91
C HIS A 93 -8.10 7.95 6.65
N LEU A 94 -9.09 8.60 6.03
CA LEU A 94 -9.03 10.02 5.67
C LEU A 94 -9.11 10.99 6.87
N ILE A 95 -9.48 10.50 8.07
CA ILE A 95 -9.41 11.30 9.30
C ILE A 95 -7.96 11.66 9.62
N ASN A 96 -7.04 10.70 9.51
CA ASN A 96 -5.61 10.90 9.66
C ASN A 96 -4.84 10.02 8.66
N PRO A 97 -4.71 10.48 7.41
CA PRO A 97 -4.10 9.70 6.34
C PRO A 97 -2.67 9.30 6.69
N LYS A 98 -2.35 8.03 6.47
CA LYS A 98 -0.98 7.53 6.61
C LYS A 98 -0.15 7.86 5.37
N ALA A 99 1.16 7.98 5.54
CA ALA A 99 2.10 8.21 4.44
C ALA A 99 2.06 7.11 3.35
N SER A 100 1.54 5.93 3.68
CA SER A 100 1.28 4.87 2.70
C SER A 100 -0.02 4.15 3.07
N THR A 101 -0.86 3.87 2.08
CA THR A 101 -2.07 3.05 2.20
C THR A 101 -1.74 1.68 2.79
N VAL A 102 -0.60 1.09 2.44
CA VAL A 102 -0.14 -0.24 2.88
C VAL A 102 0.08 -0.31 4.40
N ASN A 103 0.38 0.84 5.04
CA ASN A 103 0.53 0.91 6.49
C ASN A 103 -0.82 0.95 7.22
N ASP A 104 -1.93 1.06 6.48
CA ASP A 104 -3.28 0.87 6.98
C ASP A 104 -3.76 -0.55 6.75
N TYR A 105 -3.59 -1.41 7.77
CA TYR A 105 -3.99 -2.80 7.70
C TYR A 105 -5.45 -2.98 7.31
N LYS A 106 -6.39 -2.22 7.90
CA LYS A 106 -7.82 -2.40 7.64
C LYS A 106 -8.17 -2.02 6.20
N LEU A 107 -7.68 -0.87 5.75
CA LEU A 107 -7.90 -0.41 4.38
C LEU A 107 -7.25 -1.35 3.36
N THR A 108 -5.98 -1.75 3.59
CA THR A 108 -5.26 -2.67 2.71
C THR A 108 -5.94 -4.04 2.65
N PHE A 109 -6.39 -4.58 3.78
CA PHE A 109 -7.09 -5.85 3.84
C PHE A 109 -8.39 -5.84 3.02
N ILE A 110 -9.20 -4.79 3.15
CA ILE A 110 -10.43 -4.66 2.35
C ILE A 110 -10.10 -4.49 0.86
N LEU A 111 -9.12 -3.65 0.51
CA LEU A 111 -8.72 -3.43 -0.88
C LEU A 111 -8.20 -4.71 -1.56
N ARG A 112 -7.55 -5.62 -0.82
CA ARG A 112 -7.08 -6.92 -1.34
C ARG A 112 -8.21 -7.80 -1.86
N LYS A 113 -9.41 -7.72 -1.26
CA LYS A 113 -10.58 -8.50 -1.70
C LYS A 113 -10.99 -8.22 -3.15
N TYR A 114 -10.55 -7.08 -3.69
CA TYR A 114 -10.83 -6.63 -5.04
C TYR A 114 -9.68 -6.88 -6.03
N ASN A 115 -8.61 -7.55 -5.59
CA ASN A 115 -7.57 -8.03 -6.49
C ASN A 115 -8.12 -9.16 -7.37
N LYS A 116 -7.59 -9.28 -8.60
CA LYS A 116 -7.94 -10.39 -9.49
C LYS A 116 -7.53 -11.74 -8.93
N GLU A 117 -6.40 -11.77 -8.24
CA GLU A 117 -5.82 -12.95 -7.61
C GLU A 117 -5.79 -12.75 -6.09
N GLN A 118 -6.25 -13.78 -5.37
CA GLN A 118 -6.24 -13.82 -3.90
C GLN A 118 -5.06 -14.68 -3.47
N ASN A 119 -3.90 -14.05 -3.32
CA ASN A 119 -2.70 -14.73 -2.84
C ASN A 119 -2.78 -14.95 -1.33
N THR A 120 -2.33 -16.13 -0.89
CA THR A 120 -2.22 -16.51 0.51
C THR A 120 -1.35 -15.50 1.26
N THR A 121 -1.79 -15.11 2.45
CA THR A 121 -1.01 -14.20 3.31
C THR A 121 -0.38 -14.92 4.49
N ILE A 122 0.71 -14.38 5.03
CA ILE A 122 1.32 -14.92 6.25
C ILE A 122 0.34 -14.98 7.44
N SER A 123 -0.73 -14.17 7.44
CA SER A 123 -1.75 -14.24 8.48
C SER A 123 -2.53 -15.56 8.49
N GLU A 124 -2.69 -16.18 7.32
CA GLU A 124 -3.43 -17.44 7.10
C GLU A 124 -2.60 -18.69 7.41
N ILE A 125 -1.27 -18.59 7.33
CA ILE A 125 -0.38 -19.72 7.63
C ILE A 125 -0.47 -20.10 9.11
N PRO A 126 -0.59 -21.38 9.51
CA PRO A 126 -0.55 -21.77 10.92
C PRO A 126 0.83 -21.55 11.55
N VAL A 127 0.89 -21.42 12.88
CA VAL A 127 2.17 -21.45 13.59
C VAL A 127 2.87 -22.79 13.34
N GLY A 128 4.18 -22.76 13.09
CA GLY A 128 4.96 -23.91 12.65
C GLY A 128 4.94 -24.14 11.13
N GLY A 129 4.01 -23.52 10.40
CA GLY A 129 3.92 -23.64 8.95
C GLY A 129 5.13 -23.05 8.22
N THR A 130 5.54 -23.74 7.15
CA THR A 130 6.64 -23.33 6.28
C THR A 130 6.11 -22.62 5.04
N PHE A 131 6.76 -21.55 4.62
CA PHE A 131 6.35 -20.77 3.47
C PHE A 131 7.56 -20.17 2.74
N SER A 132 7.38 -19.83 1.46
CA SER A 132 8.32 -19.01 0.70
C SER A 132 7.76 -17.64 0.38
N ILE A 133 8.66 -16.70 0.08
CA ILE A 133 8.34 -15.40 -0.49
C ILE A 133 8.82 -15.32 -1.94
N ASN A 134 8.42 -14.29 -2.68
CA ASN A 134 8.77 -14.08 -4.09
C ASN A 134 10.28 -14.16 -4.43
N SER A 135 11.17 -13.99 -3.45
CA SER A 135 12.62 -14.17 -3.65
C SER A 135 13.07 -15.64 -3.57
N GLY A 136 12.16 -16.59 -3.40
CA GLY A 136 12.45 -18.02 -3.17
C GLY A 136 12.95 -18.38 -1.76
N ARG A 137 13.18 -17.38 -0.88
CA ARG A 137 13.64 -17.63 0.49
C ARG A 137 12.53 -18.28 1.31
N LYS A 138 12.89 -19.27 2.12
CA LYS A 138 11.97 -20.08 2.93
C LYS A 138 12.02 -19.71 4.41
N PHE A 139 10.86 -19.74 5.05
CA PHE A 139 10.68 -19.32 6.43
C PHE A 139 9.69 -20.23 7.17
N ILE A 140 9.82 -20.28 8.49
CA ILE A 140 8.87 -20.94 9.40
C ILE A 140 8.17 -19.86 10.23
N LYS A 141 6.83 -19.90 10.31
CA LYS A 141 6.05 -18.98 11.14
C LYS A 141 6.15 -19.37 12.61
N LEU A 142 6.60 -18.45 13.47
CA LEU A 142 6.76 -18.72 14.91
C LEU A 142 5.59 -18.22 15.74
N LYS A 143 5.35 -16.91 15.78
CA LYS A 143 4.29 -16.32 16.61
C LYS A 143 3.79 -14.99 16.09
N LYS A 144 2.59 -14.62 16.51
CA LYS A 144 2.03 -13.29 16.29
C LYS A 144 2.56 -12.32 17.36
N LEU A 145 3.13 -11.21 16.93
CA LEU A 145 3.37 -10.02 17.75
C LEU A 145 2.20 -9.03 17.60
N ARG A 146 2.27 -7.87 18.24
CA ARG A 146 1.17 -6.88 18.22
C ARG A 146 0.67 -6.50 16.82
N LYS A 147 1.58 -6.31 15.86
CA LYS A 147 1.24 -5.87 14.48
C LYS A 147 1.91 -6.71 13.37
N ARG A 148 2.72 -7.70 13.73
CA ARG A 148 3.62 -8.42 12.81
C ARG A 148 3.68 -9.89 13.20
N TYR A 149 4.08 -10.75 12.27
CA TYR A 149 4.42 -12.13 12.56
C TYR A 149 5.93 -12.28 12.64
N GLN A 150 6.39 -12.96 13.69
CA GLN A 150 7.78 -13.37 13.83
C GLN A 150 7.98 -14.68 13.09
N CYS A 151 8.96 -14.71 12.18
CA CYS A 151 9.29 -15.89 11.36
C CYS A 151 10.80 -16.13 11.39
N LYS A 152 11.21 -17.40 11.31
CA LYS A 152 12.63 -17.82 11.25
C LYS A 152 12.98 -18.17 9.81
N ALA A 153 14.06 -17.61 9.28
CA ALA A 153 14.59 -18.02 7.99
C ALA A 153 15.25 -19.41 8.11
N ILE A 154 14.96 -20.32 7.19
CA ILE A 154 15.49 -21.70 7.25
C ILE A 154 16.99 -21.73 6.94
N ASP A 155 17.43 -20.88 6.01
CA ASP A 155 18.82 -20.83 5.53
C ASP A 155 19.84 -20.38 6.58
N SER A 156 19.44 -19.47 7.46
CA SER A 156 20.35 -18.67 8.28
C SER A 156 19.92 -18.60 9.74
N GLU A 157 18.80 -19.20 10.08
CA GLU A 157 18.17 -19.14 11.40
C GLU A 157 17.77 -17.75 11.89
N ARG A 158 17.96 -16.72 11.07
CA ARG A 158 17.67 -15.32 11.44
C ARG A 158 16.17 -15.07 11.59
N ILE A 159 15.83 -14.20 12.53
CA ILE A 159 14.45 -13.78 12.79
C ILE A 159 14.06 -12.58 11.93
N TYR A 160 12.89 -12.66 11.31
CA TYR A 160 12.29 -11.62 10.48
C TYR A 160 10.86 -11.30 10.92
N LEU A 161 10.42 -10.05 10.69
CA LEU A 161 9.10 -9.57 11.04
C LEU A 161 8.26 -9.29 9.80
N PHE A 162 7.22 -10.10 9.59
CA PHE A 162 6.35 -10.02 8.43
C PHE A 162 5.10 -9.18 8.70
N ASN A 163 4.69 -8.37 7.72
CA ASN A 163 3.38 -7.73 7.74
C ASN A 163 2.32 -8.84 7.60
N PRO A 164 1.22 -8.84 8.38
CA PRO A 164 0.14 -9.82 8.24
C PRO A 164 -0.36 -10.05 6.81
N LEU A 165 -0.33 -9.01 5.96
CA LEU A 165 -0.79 -9.06 4.58
C LEU A 165 0.33 -9.36 3.57
N THR A 166 1.53 -9.72 4.03
CA THR A 166 2.60 -10.16 3.13
C THR A 166 2.15 -11.44 2.45
N GLU A 167 2.17 -11.42 1.11
CA GLU A 167 1.90 -12.58 0.26
C GLU A 167 3.02 -13.60 0.38
N VAL A 168 2.62 -14.86 0.46
CA VAL A 168 3.51 -16.00 0.66
C VAL A 168 2.96 -17.22 -0.08
N ASP A 169 3.86 -18.12 -0.49
CA ASP A 169 3.47 -19.43 -1.01
C ASP A 169 3.61 -20.44 0.13
N LEU A 170 2.52 -21.15 0.44
CA LEU A 170 2.58 -22.25 1.40
C LEU A 170 3.43 -23.36 0.79
N LEU A 171 4.36 -23.87 1.60
CA LEU A 171 5.13 -25.05 1.22
C LEU A 171 4.53 -26.22 1.99
N ASP A 172 3.93 -27.16 1.25
CA ASP A 172 3.50 -28.41 1.83
C ASP A 172 4.71 -29.18 2.36
N SER A 173 4.49 -29.91 3.45
CA SER A 173 5.50 -30.82 4.04
C SER A 173 5.53 -32.13 3.25
#